data_AF-A0A9W8MQY0-F1
#
_entry.id   AF-A0A9W8MQY0-F1
#
_cell.length_a   1.000
_cell.length_b   1.000
_cell.length_c   1.000
_cell.angle_alpha   90.00
_cell.angle_beta   90.00
_cell.angle_gamma   90.00
#
_symmetry.space_group_name_H-M   'P 1'
#
loop_
_entity.id
_entity.type
_entity.pdbx_description
1 polymer ?
#
loop_
_entity_poly.entity_id
_entity_poly.type
_entity_poly.pdbx_seq_one_letter_code
_entity_poly.pdbx_strand_id
1 'polypeptide(L)'
;MPAKLGRLPSLIGEPAGGSLTADQWLVFATVVAPLAIPQIWEEFLPVHLPVTATAADRANRLAETQAARRQAAKEAAQAKRQTGRPPPETTSTRPQRTPPTHVKHAMDIDPDSDNGVDEGALEGDEEEYGMNTQHAGTRKRRRNKANEITPEDEARDEATPINLRPEDPGNFLKLCMAIQLLVQRRITEEDLKQADSLLRGYCAELVKLYGDAVIRPNHHYAIHTPDSVRDYGPLHKFWTFLFERLNKVLKSYKTNNHGRGEIETSFFREFHRTVQETRLVAQAATSPDENLRRIAGALYKASADDRGTVQALAQELDEAQETGGIQFQLSARSQTMGMPDDLYYQVLKHFTLRLEPGAIRSYISTTNVASSQPLNNIAVFFDHVVIDQNRYGASRRMAGSADCFIAVSVSNGTAERLWVGELLDIFALEQAVLGGLHRFGHVRWLVPAQEASQGTIWQTFEPTGVRLWQHDQFIKQGVEEGPPTLIPLDMIQSYAIRSTVKIANKMYWATIFRKQ
;
A
#
# COMPACT_ATOMS: atom_id res chain seq x y z
N MET A 1 8.56 -1.41 -4.94
CA MET A 1 7.82 -1.35 -3.67
C MET A 1 8.01 -2.65 -2.91
N PRO A 2 8.15 -2.61 -1.57
CA PRO A 2 8.19 -3.81 -0.74
C PRO A 2 7.01 -4.75 -1.00
N ALA A 3 7.23 -6.06 -0.86
CA ALA A 3 6.19 -7.07 -1.17
C ALA A 3 4.92 -6.94 -0.30
N LYS A 4 5.07 -6.41 0.92
CA LYS A 4 3.98 -6.17 1.88
C LYS A 4 3.03 -5.04 1.46
N LEU A 5 3.43 -4.17 0.54
CA LEU A 5 2.55 -3.12 0.02
C LEU A 5 1.76 -3.64 -1.19
N GLY A 6 0.46 -3.34 -1.21
CA GLY A 6 -0.41 -3.62 -2.34
C GLY A 6 0.20 -3.10 -3.65
N ARG A 7 0.05 -3.87 -4.74
CA ARG A 7 0.46 -3.42 -6.08
C ARG A 7 -0.70 -2.69 -6.73
N LEU A 8 -0.38 -1.53 -7.28
CA LEU A 8 -1.29 -0.79 -8.14
C LEU A 8 -1.42 -1.49 -9.51
N PRO A 9 -2.61 -1.43 -10.15
CA PRO A 9 -2.76 -1.86 -11.55
C PRO A 9 -1.83 -1.09 -12.47
N SER A 10 -1.44 -1.70 -13.59
CA SER A 10 -0.51 -1.07 -14.54
C SER A 10 -1.12 0.06 -15.36
N LEU A 11 -2.45 0.08 -15.52
CA LEU A 11 -3.19 0.99 -16.39
C LEU A 11 -4.15 1.87 -15.58
N ILE A 12 -3.64 2.56 -14.54
CA ILE A 12 -4.48 3.45 -13.73
C ILE A 12 -4.98 4.61 -14.59
N GLY A 13 -6.28 4.85 -14.56
CA GLY A 13 -6.91 5.95 -15.30
C GLY A 13 -7.35 5.58 -16.71
N GLU A 14 -6.93 4.42 -17.22
CA GLU A 14 -7.43 3.90 -18.49
C GLU A 14 -8.72 3.10 -18.27
N PRO A 15 -9.72 3.17 -19.18
CA PRO A 15 -10.94 2.37 -19.10
C PRO A 15 -10.67 0.86 -18.98
N ALA A 16 -9.53 0.38 -19.50
CA ALA A 16 -9.13 -1.02 -19.44
C ALA A 16 -8.52 -1.45 -18.08
N GLY A 17 -8.14 -0.50 -17.22
CA GLY A 17 -7.46 -0.78 -15.95
C GLY A 17 -8.36 -1.18 -14.79
N GLY A 18 -9.67 -0.92 -14.89
CA GLY A 18 -10.64 -1.11 -13.82
C GLY A 18 -10.50 -0.09 -12.68
N SER A 19 -11.46 -0.10 -11.75
CA SER A 19 -11.44 0.76 -10.56
C SER A 19 -10.44 0.24 -9.52
N LEU A 20 -9.78 1.18 -8.83
CA LEU A 20 -8.91 0.84 -7.70
C LEU A 20 -9.73 0.31 -6.52
N THR A 21 -9.22 -0.74 -5.87
CA THR A 21 -9.77 -1.19 -4.58
C THR A 21 -9.38 -0.22 -3.47
N ALA A 22 -10.04 -0.30 -2.31
CA ALA A 22 -9.80 0.62 -1.21
C ALA A 22 -8.35 0.54 -0.65
N ASP A 23 -7.76 -0.67 -0.60
CA ASP A 23 -6.33 -0.86 -0.25
C ASP A 23 -5.40 -0.22 -1.29
N GLN A 24 -5.75 -0.30 -2.58
CA GLN A 24 -4.98 0.34 -3.64
C GLN A 24 -5.09 1.87 -3.57
N TRP A 25 -6.27 2.42 -3.26
CA TRP A 25 -6.43 3.85 -2.99
C TRP A 25 -5.57 4.31 -1.81
N LEU A 26 -5.49 3.52 -0.74
CA LEU A 26 -4.64 3.83 0.40
C LEU A 26 -3.16 3.88 0.01
N VAL A 27 -2.68 2.88 -0.72
CA VAL A 27 -1.28 2.85 -1.22
C VAL A 27 -1.04 4.01 -2.19
N PHE A 28 -2.00 4.31 -3.07
CA PHE A 28 -1.91 5.43 -3.99
C PHE A 28 -1.75 6.75 -3.22
N ALA A 29 -2.65 7.07 -2.29
CA ALA A 29 -2.65 8.33 -1.56
C ALA A 29 -1.46 8.49 -0.61
N THR A 30 -0.97 7.41 0.00
CA THR A 30 0.09 7.49 1.03
C THR A 30 1.50 7.29 0.50
N VAL A 31 1.66 6.70 -0.69
CA VAL A 31 2.97 6.33 -1.25
C VAL A 31 3.17 6.85 -2.67
N VAL A 32 2.30 6.47 -3.60
CA VAL A 32 2.56 6.68 -5.04
C VAL A 32 2.27 8.10 -5.46
N ALA A 33 1.11 8.64 -5.08
CA ALA A 33 0.70 9.98 -5.46
C ALA A 33 1.61 11.08 -4.90
N PRO A 34 2.10 11.03 -3.64
CA PRO A 34 3.10 11.98 -3.15
C PRO A 34 4.42 11.98 -3.92
N LEU A 35 4.77 10.88 -4.60
CA LEU A 35 5.95 10.83 -5.47
C LEU A 35 5.63 11.22 -6.92
N ALA A 36 4.45 10.84 -7.42
CA ALA A 36 4.07 11.03 -8.81
C ALA A 36 3.55 12.45 -9.10
N ILE A 37 2.73 13.03 -8.23
CA ILE A 37 2.12 14.34 -8.45
C ILE A 37 3.15 15.46 -8.57
N PRO A 38 4.17 15.56 -7.69
CA PRO A 38 5.22 16.57 -7.85
C PRO A 38 5.92 16.45 -9.21
N GLN A 39 6.26 15.23 -9.64
CA GLN A 39 6.88 14.97 -10.94
C GLN A 39 5.97 15.39 -12.09
N ILE A 40 4.69 15.01 -12.07
CA ILE A 40 3.72 15.35 -13.12
C ILE A 40 3.57 16.87 -13.22
N TRP A 41 3.42 17.56 -12.09
CA TRP A 41 3.28 19.01 -12.11
C TRP A 41 4.57 19.72 -12.51
N GLU A 42 5.73 19.22 -12.14
CA GLU A 42 6.98 19.83 -12.58
C GLU A 42 7.21 19.65 -14.09
N GLU A 43 6.84 18.50 -14.65
CA GLU A 43 7.08 18.17 -16.05
C GLU A 43 6.03 18.74 -17.00
N PHE A 44 4.77 18.79 -16.59
CA PHE A 44 3.64 19.12 -17.45
C PHE A 44 2.92 20.43 -17.11
N LEU A 45 3.26 21.12 -16.01
CA LEU A 45 2.69 22.44 -15.74
C LEU A 45 3.27 23.47 -16.74
N PRO A 46 2.44 24.12 -17.56
CA PRO A 46 2.94 25.06 -18.56
C PRO A 46 3.51 26.32 -17.89
N VAL A 47 4.78 26.62 -18.13
CA VAL A 47 5.49 27.81 -17.58
C VAL A 47 4.93 29.14 -18.14
N HIS A 48 4.18 29.11 -19.26
CA HIS A 48 3.84 30.30 -20.05
C HIS A 48 2.39 30.41 -20.58
N LEU A 49 1.41 29.75 -19.96
CA LEU A 49 0.00 30.01 -20.32
C LEU A 49 -0.64 30.96 -19.29
N PRO A 50 -1.29 32.06 -19.71
CA PRO A 50 -2.22 32.74 -18.84
C PRO A 50 -3.27 31.71 -18.42
N VAL A 51 -3.54 31.61 -17.12
CA VAL A 51 -4.61 30.77 -16.56
C VAL A 51 -5.94 31.33 -17.05
N THR A 52 -6.31 31.05 -18.31
CA THR A 52 -7.44 31.68 -19.00
C THR A 52 -8.78 31.02 -18.66
N ALA A 53 -8.76 29.78 -18.17
CA ALA A 53 -9.93 29.16 -17.57
C ALA A 53 -9.99 29.56 -16.09
N THR A 54 -10.94 30.41 -15.72
CA THR A 54 -11.19 30.80 -14.33
C THR A 54 -11.72 29.61 -13.53
N ALA A 55 -11.63 29.61 -12.20
CA ALA A 55 -12.25 28.55 -11.37
C ALA A 55 -13.75 28.39 -11.65
N ALA A 56 -14.42 29.49 -12.01
CA ALA A 56 -15.81 29.51 -12.42
C ALA A 56 -16.07 28.68 -13.68
N ASP A 57 -15.21 28.77 -14.70
CA ASP A 57 -15.38 28.01 -15.94
C ASP A 57 -15.29 26.50 -15.70
N ARG A 58 -14.38 26.08 -14.82
CA ARG A 58 -14.23 24.67 -14.43
C ARG A 58 -15.45 24.19 -13.64
N ALA A 59 -15.92 24.99 -12.68
CA ALA A 59 -17.12 24.70 -11.90
C ALA A 59 -18.35 24.54 -12.81
N ASN A 60 -18.53 25.44 -13.77
CA ASN A 60 -19.64 25.38 -14.73
C ASN A 60 -19.58 24.11 -15.58
N ARG A 61 -18.42 23.77 -16.16
CA ARG A 61 -18.25 22.51 -16.93
C ARG A 61 -18.54 21.27 -16.10
N LEU A 62 -18.11 21.24 -14.83
CA LEU A 62 -18.38 20.14 -13.91
C LEU A 62 -19.87 20.03 -13.58
N ALA A 63 -20.53 21.15 -13.32
CA ALA A 63 -21.96 21.20 -13.06
C ALA A 63 -22.76 20.72 -14.28
N GLU A 64 -22.42 21.18 -15.48
CA GLU A 64 -23.02 20.74 -16.75
C GLU A 64 -22.84 19.25 -16.97
N THR A 65 -21.62 18.73 -16.79
CA THR A 65 -21.32 17.29 -16.95
C THR A 65 -22.13 16.44 -15.97
N GLN A 66 -22.28 16.90 -14.72
CA GLN A 66 -23.07 16.19 -13.72
C GLN A 66 -24.57 16.27 -14.00
N ALA A 67 -25.08 17.41 -14.45
CA ALA A 67 -26.46 17.56 -14.86
C ALA A 67 -26.79 16.62 -16.02
N ALA A 68 -25.91 16.54 -17.02
CA ALA A 68 -26.02 15.60 -18.13
C ALA A 68 -26.02 14.13 -17.66
N ARG A 69 -25.11 13.75 -16.74
CA ARG A 69 -25.10 12.40 -16.15
C ARG A 69 -26.38 12.09 -15.37
N ARG A 70 -26.89 13.04 -14.58
CA ARG A 70 -28.15 12.90 -13.84
C ARG A 70 -29.34 12.73 -14.77
N GLN A 71 -29.37 13.48 -15.87
CA GLN A 71 -30.41 13.35 -16.88
C GLN A 71 -30.34 11.99 -17.60
N ALA A 72 -29.14 11.56 -18.02
CA ALA A 72 -28.93 10.24 -18.61
C ALA A 72 -29.33 9.10 -17.65
N ALA A 73 -29.01 9.21 -16.35
CA ALA A 73 -29.42 8.23 -15.35
C ALA A 73 -30.95 8.18 -15.16
N LYS A 74 -31.62 9.34 -15.17
CA LYS A 74 -33.09 9.42 -15.12
C LYS A 74 -33.74 8.80 -16.36
N GLU A 75 -33.20 9.07 -17.54
CA GLU A 75 -33.66 8.50 -18.81
C GLU A 75 -33.44 6.98 -18.84
N ALA A 76 -32.29 6.49 -18.38
CA ALA A 76 -32.01 5.05 -18.25
C ALA A 76 -32.95 4.36 -17.24
N ALA A 77 -33.21 4.99 -16.08
CA ALA A 77 -34.15 4.46 -15.08
C ALA A 77 -35.60 4.44 -15.60
N GLN A 78 -36.00 5.45 -16.38
CA GLN A 78 -37.31 5.46 -17.05
C GLN A 78 -37.41 4.41 -18.15
N ALA A 79 -36.36 4.23 -18.95
CA ALA A 79 -36.30 3.18 -19.97
C ALA A 79 -36.43 1.77 -19.33
N LYS A 80 -35.73 1.51 -18.21
CA LYS A 80 -35.84 0.25 -17.46
C LYS A 80 -37.24 -0.01 -16.91
N ARG A 81 -37.94 1.04 -16.46
CA ARG A 81 -39.36 0.94 -16.03
C ARG A 81 -40.31 0.64 -17.19
N GLN A 82 -39.99 1.11 -18.40
CA GLN A 82 -40.81 0.86 -19.60
C GLN A 82 -40.53 -0.51 -20.24
N THR A 83 -39.33 -1.08 -20.07
CA THR A 83 -38.95 -2.41 -20.60
C THR A 83 -39.31 -3.60 -19.71
N GLY A 84 -40.09 -3.41 -18.63
CA GLY A 84 -40.65 -4.49 -17.82
C GLY A 84 -41.67 -5.33 -18.59
N ARG A 85 -41.23 -6.13 -19.56
CA ARG A 85 -42.03 -7.12 -20.29
C ARG A 85 -41.75 -8.50 -19.69
N PRO A 86 -42.78 -9.32 -19.32
CA PRO A 86 -42.54 -10.67 -18.84
C PRO A 86 -41.83 -11.51 -19.92
N PRO A 87 -40.98 -12.48 -19.53
CA PRO A 87 -40.23 -13.28 -20.50
C PRO A 87 -41.20 -14.03 -21.44
N PRO A 88 -40.88 -14.16 -22.75
CA PRO A 88 -41.69 -14.95 -23.65
C PRO A 88 -41.67 -16.42 -23.23
N GLU A 89 -42.84 -17.03 -23.21
CA GLU A 89 -43.01 -18.47 -23.01
C GLU A 89 -42.25 -19.25 -24.11
N THR A 90 -41.01 -19.65 -23.83
CA THR A 90 -40.38 -20.73 -24.58
C THR A 90 -40.83 -22.04 -23.96
N THR A 91 -41.72 -22.73 -24.68
CA THR A 91 -42.16 -24.09 -24.44
C THR A 91 -40.96 -25.03 -24.28
N SER A 92 -40.70 -25.45 -23.04
CA SER A 92 -39.89 -26.62 -22.73
C SER A 92 -40.65 -27.48 -21.72
N THR A 93 -40.85 -28.72 -22.12
CA THR A 93 -41.75 -29.70 -21.51
C THR A 93 -41.22 -30.24 -20.18
N ARG A 94 -42.17 -30.51 -19.26
CA ARG A 94 -42.16 -31.49 -18.14
C ARG A 94 -41.71 -31.01 -16.74
N PRO A 95 -42.27 -31.60 -15.66
CA PRO A 95 -43.63 -31.36 -15.17
C PRO A 95 -43.66 -30.75 -13.75
N GLN A 96 -44.78 -30.09 -13.47
CA GLN A 96 -45.15 -29.52 -12.17
C GLN A 96 -45.02 -30.52 -11.01
N ARG A 97 -44.47 -30.05 -9.89
CA ARG A 97 -44.85 -30.52 -8.55
C ARG A 97 -45.58 -29.39 -7.85
N THR A 98 -46.84 -29.65 -7.50
CA THR A 98 -47.72 -28.77 -6.72
C THR A 98 -47.14 -28.49 -5.31
N PRO A 99 -47.37 -27.31 -4.75
CA PRO A 99 -46.85 -26.92 -3.43
C PRO A 99 -47.73 -27.42 -2.28
N PRO A 100 -47.21 -27.60 -1.05
CA PRO A 100 -47.97 -27.36 0.14
C PRO A 100 -47.78 -25.91 0.60
N THR A 101 -48.91 -25.28 0.85
CA THR A 101 -49.17 -24.04 1.57
C THR A 101 -48.46 -23.97 2.92
N HIS A 102 -47.81 -22.85 3.26
CA HIS A 102 -48.08 -22.12 4.51
C HIS A 102 -47.36 -20.75 4.58
N VAL A 103 -48.21 -19.72 4.74
CA VAL A 103 -48.14 -18.54 5.62
C VAL A 103 -46.89 -17.65 5.61
N LYS A 104 -47.09 -16.47 5.02
CA LYS A 104 -46.31 -15.26 5.30
C LYS A 104 -46.59 -14.83 6.75
N HIS A 105 -45.57 -14.79 7.59
CA HIS A 105 -45.53 -13.80 8.67
C HIS A 105 -44.75 -12.60 8.13
N ALA A 106 -45.49 -11.52 7.88
CA ALA A 106 -44.93 -10.19 7.79
C ALA A 106 -44.41 -9.82 9.18
N MET A 107 -43.17 -9.33 9.27
CA MET A 107 -42.78 -8.52 10.41
C MET A 107 -43.22 -7.10 10.13
N ASP A 108 -43.96 -6.53 11.08
CA ASP A 108 -44.46 -5.16 11.07
C ASP A 108 -43.29 -4.18 10.95
N ILE A 109 -43.26 -3.44 9.84
CA ILE A 109 -42.49 -2.20 9.71
C ILE A 109 -43.49 -1.06 9.90
N ASP A 110 -43.20 -0.22 10.87
CA ASP A 110 -43.95 0.98 11.27
C ASP A 110 -44.25 1.88 10.05
N PRO A 111 -45.52 2.22 9.78
CA PRO A 111 -45.90 2.99 8.58
C PRO A 111 -45.52 4.48 8.62
N ASP A 112 -44.97 4.99 9.73
CA ASP A 112 -44.64 6.41 9.88
C ASP A 112 -43.13 6.73 9.93
N SER A 113 -42.24 5.81 9.53
CA SER A 113 -40.84 6.20 9.29
C SER A 113 -40.72 6.88 7.92
N ASP A 114 -40.55 8.20 7.93
CA ASP A 114 -40.13 9.02 6.79
C ASP A 114 -38.73 8.59 6.32
N ASN A 115 -38.66 7.45 5.62
CA ASN A 115 -37.48 6.99 4.92
C ASN A 115 -37.41 7.71 3.57
N GLY A 116 -37.04 8.98 3.61
CA GLY A 116 -36.52 9.68 2.44
C GLY A 116 -35.42 8.83 1.82
N VAL A 117 -35.62 8.42 0.58
CA VAL A 117 -34.70 7.58 -0.19
C VAL A 117 -33.35 8.29 -0.23
N ASP A 118 -32.31 7.67 0.32
CA ASP A 118 -30.94 8.19 0.27
C ASP A 118 -30.42 8.11 -1.17
N GLU A 119 -30.67 9.18 -1.94
CA GLU A 119 -30.30 9.34 -3.35
C GLU A 119 -28.78 9.58 -3.57
N GLY A 120 -27.96 9.45 -2.52
CA GLY A 120 -26.51 9.65 -2.55
C GLY A 120 -25.67 8.41 -2.89
N ALA A 121 -26.26 7.21 -2.80
CA ALA A 121 -25.56 5.92 -2.95
C ALA A 121 -25.81 5.22 -4.30
N LEU A 122 -26.05 5.98 -5.37
CA LEU A 122 -26.01 5.43 -6.73
C LEU A 122 -24.57 5.45 -7.25
N GLU A 123 -23.69 4.68 -6.61
CA GLU A 123 -22.62 4.06 -7.36
C GLU A 123 -23.28 3.06 -8.31
N GLY A 124 -22.90 3.10 -9.58
CA GLY A 124 -23.52 2.30 -10.63
C GLY A 124 -23.19 0.81 -10.49
N ASP A 125 -23.75 0.15 -9.48
CA ASP A 125 -23.80 -1.30 -9.37
C ASP A 125 -24.98 -1.79 -10.21
N GLU A 126 -24.84 -1.73 -11.53
CA GLU A 126 -25.62 -2.57 -12.42
C GLU A 126 -24.96 -3.96 -12.53
N GLU A 127 -24.92 -4.70 -11.42
CA GLU A 127 -24.94 -6.16 -11.48
C GLU A 127 -26.39 -6.59 -11.33
N GLU A 128 -27.16 -6.42 -12.42
CA GLU A 128 -28.44 -7.10 -12.59
C GLU A 128 -28.22 -8.60 -12.39
N TYR A 129 -28.96 -9.20 -11.44
CA TYR A 129 -28.99 -10.63 -11.18
C TYR A 129 -29.55 -11.38 -12.41
N GLY A 130 -28.70 -11.56 -13.41
CA GLY A 130 -28.96 -12.24 -14.67
C GLY A 130 -27.86 -13.27 -14.92
N MET A 131 -28.11 -14.50 -14.48
CA MET A 131 -27.26 -15.65 -14.75
C MET A 131 -27.08 -15.87 -16.25
N ASN A 132 -25.86 -15.72 -16.74
CA ASN A 132 -25.47 -16.27 -18.04
C ASN A 132 -24.21 -17.14 -17.90
N THR A 133 -24.46 -18.39 -17.55
CA THR A 133 -23.51 -19.50 -17.64
C THR A 133 -23.32 -19.91 -19.10
N GLN A 134 -22.18 -19.59 -19.72
CA GLN A 134 -21.65 -20.37 -20.86
C GLN A 134 -20.12 -20.47 -20.85
N HIS A 135 -19.67 -21.67 -20.46
CA HIS A 135 -18.50 -22.42 -20.93
C HIS A 135 -17.08 -21.84 -20.84
N ALA A 136 -16.33 -22.41 -19.89
CA ALA A 136 -14.90 -22.65 -20.01
C ALA A 136 -14.66 -23.76 -21.06
N GLY A 137 -14.09 -23.38 -22.20
CA GLY A 137 -13.54 -24.27 -23.21
C GLY A 137 -12.53 -23.48 -24.04
N THR A 138 -11.31 -24.01 -24.11
CA THR A 138 -10.15 -23.52 -24.88
C THR A 138 -10.53 -22.81 -26.19
N ARG A 139 -10.69 -21.50 -26.13
CA ARG A 139 -10.63 -20.60 -27.30
C ARG A 139 -9.45 -19.68 -27.07
N LYS A 140 -8.48 -19.70 -28.00
CA LYS A 140 -7.53 -18.60 -28.21
C LYS A 140 -8.31 -17.31 -27.95
N ARG A 141 -7.93 -16.54 -26.91
CA ARG A 141 -8.49 -15.21 -26.63
C ARG A 141 -8.46 -14.45 -27.95
N ARG A 142 -9.60 -14.37 -28.63
CA ARG A 142 -9.79 -13.43 -29.73
C ARG A 142 -9.70 -12.09 -29.03
N ARG A 143 -8.56 -11.42 -29.22
CA ARG A 143 -8.33 -10.03 -28.87
C ARG A 143 -9.61 -9.29 -29.29
N ASN A 144 -10.41 -8.84 -28.33
CA ASN A 144 -11.54 -7.99 -28.65
C ASN A 144 -10.93 -6.74 -29.27
N LYS A 145 -11.10 -6.59 -30.58
CA LYS A 145 -10.57 -5.49 -31.40
C LYS A 145 -11.29 -4.16 -31.12
N ALA A 146 -12.06 -4.09 -30.04
CA ALA A 146 -12.88 -2.95 -29.63
C ALA A 146 -12.19 -2.03 -28.60
N ASN A 147 -10.97 -2.40 -28.15
CA ASN A 147 -10.20 -1.65 -27.15
C ASN A 147 -8.83 -1.19 -27.69
N GLU A 148 -8.67 -1.08 -29.02
CA GLU A 148 -7.57 -0.27 -29.57
C GLU A 148 -8.02 1.19 -29.44
N ILE A 149 -7.21 2.01 -28.77
CA ILE A 149 -7.43 3.46 -28.68
C ILE A 149 -7.65 3.95 -30.10
N THR A 150 -8.83 4.52 -30.37
CA THR A 150 -9.14 4.97 -31.72
C THR A 150 -8.40 6.28 -31.98
N PRO A 151 -8.07 6.60 -33.25
CA PRO A 151 -7.54 7.92 -33.59
C PRO A 151 -8.46 9.07 -33.17
N GLU A 152 -9.76 8.79 -32.98
CA GLU A 152 -10.75 9.73 -32.44
C GLU A 152 -10.61 9.93 -30.93
N ASP A 153 -10.30 8.87 -30.17
CA ASP A 153 -10.00 8.96 -28.73
C ASP A 153 -8.66 9.68 -28.50
N GLU A 154 -7.63 9.37 -29.30
CA GLU A 154 -6.34 10.09 -29.30
C GLU A 154 -6.53 11.57 -29.62
N ALA A 155 -7.30 11.90 -30.67
CA ALA A 155 -7.60 13.28 -31.02
C ALA A 155 -8.42 14.01 -29.93
N ARG A 156 -9.25 13.29 -29.16
CA ARG A 156 -10.06 13.85 -28.07
C ARG A 156 -9.21 14.11 -26.82
N ASP A 157 -8.27 13.23 -26.53
CA ASP A 157 -7.28 13.43 -25.46
C ASP A 157 -6.28 14.55 -25.82
N GLU A 158 -5.80 14.60 -27.07
CA GLU A 158 -4.97 15.71 -27.58
C GLU A 158 -5.71 17.05 -27.62
N ALA A 159 -7.02 17.05 -27.86
CA ALA A 159 -7.87 18.23 -27.84
C ALA A 159 -8.29 18.67 -26.42
N THR A 160 -8.05 17.86 -25.39
CA THR A 160 -8.39 18.22 -24.02
C THR A 160 -7.34 19.22 -23.49
N PRO A 161 -7.73 20.48 -23.21
CA PRO A 161 -6.76 21.47 -22.74
C PRO A 161 -6.15 21.02 -21.42
N ILE A 162 -4.85 21.25 -21.24
CA ILE A 162 -4.12 20.97 -20.00
C ILE A 162 -4.90 21.58 -18.83
N ASN A 163 -5.49 20.71 -18.01
CA ASN A 163 -6.32 21.10 -16.87
C ASN A 163 -5.53 21.07 -15.56
N LEU A 164 -4.20 21.16 -15.63
CA LEU A 164 -3.32 21.22 -14.46
C LEU A 164 -3.30 22.65 -13.92
N ARG A 165 -3.55 22.83 -12.62
CA ARG A 165 -3.40 24.14 -11.96
C ARG A 165 -2.38 24.11 -10.85
N PRO A 166 -1.66 25.21 -10.59
CA PRO A 166 -0.67 25.27 -9.51
C PRO A 166 -1.23 24.94 -8.12
N GLU A 167 -2.51 25.19 -7.87
CA GLU A 167 -3.14 25.00 -6.55
C GLU A 167 -3.58 23.55 -6.28
N ASP A 168 -3.80 22.75 -7.33
CA ASP A 168 -4.35 21.39 -7.23
C ASP A 168 -3.49 20.45 -6.35
N PRO A 169 -2.15 20.41 -6.47
CA PRO A 169 -1.31 19.56 -5.64
C PRO A 169 -1.37 19.92 -4.15
N GLY A 170 -1.47 21.21 -3.84
CA GLY A 170 -1.55 21.69 -2.45
C GLY A 170 -2.86 21.30 -1.78
N ASN A 171 -3.94 21.17 -2.54
CA ASN A 171 -5.20 20.63 -2.04
C ASN A 171 -5.10 19.11 -1.82
N PHE A 172 -4.62 18.36 -2.82
CA PHE A 172 -4.45 16.91 -2.73
C PHE A 172 -3.52 16.49 -1.58
N LEU A 173 -2.46 17.27 -1.34
CA LEU A 173 -1.54 17.08 -0.21
C LEU A 173 -2.27 17.01 1.14
N LYS A 174 -3.30 17.84 1.34
CA LYS A 174 -4.07 17.84 2.59
C LYS A 174 -4.75 16.49 2.81
N LEU A 175 -5.32 15.92 1.75
CA LEU A 175 -5.92 14.58 1.79
C LEU A 175 -4.86 13.51 2.10
N CYS A 176 -3.70 13.55 1.43
CA CYS A 176 -2.60 12.62 1.70
C CYS A 176 -2.18 12.66 3.17
N MET A 177 -1.94 13.86 3.71
CA MET A 177 -1.52 14.05 5.10
C MET A 177 -2.60 13.57 6.08
N ALA A 178 -3.87 13.90 5.84
CA ALA A 178 -4.97 13.45 6.69
C ALA A 178 -5.05 11.91 6.73
N ILE A 179 -4.99 11.26 5.56
CA ILE A 179 -4.98 9.80 5.48
C ILE A 179 -3.75 9.24 6.21
N GLN A 180 -2.56 9.78 5.99
CA GLN A 180 -1.34 9.34 6.66
C GLN A 180 -1.42 9.41 8.19
N LEU A 181 -2.09 10.42 8.76
CA LEU A 181 -2.34 10.53 10.20
C LEU A 181 -3.34 9.49 10.68
N LEU A 182 -4.46 9.33 9.98
CA LEU A 182 -5.57 8.46 10.39
C LEU A 182 -5.23 6.96 10.32
N VAL A 183 -4.22 6.58 9.52
CA VAL A 183 -3.80 5.17 9.35
C VAL A 183 -2.61 4.77 10.21
N GLN A 184 -2.13 5.63 11.11
CA GLN A 184 -1.04 5.29 12.04
C GLN A 184 -1.49 4.21 13.04
N ARG A 185 -0.53 3.45 13.56
CA ARG A 185 -0.80 2.44 14.60
C ARG A 185 -1.13 3.09 15.94
N ARG A 186 -0.52 4.23 16.22
CA ARG A 186 -0.75 5.06 17.41
C ARG A 186 -1.16 6.45 16.92
N ILE A 187 -2.28 6.93 17.40
CA ILE A 187 -2.85 8.22 17.00
C ILE A 187 -3.09 9.01 18.29
N THR A 188 -2.60 10.24 18.34
CA THR A 188 -2.83 11.16 19.45
C THR A 188 -4.00 12.10 19.15
N GLU A 189 -4.55 12.77 20.17
CA GLU A 189 -5.60 13.78 19.94
C GLU A 189 -5.12 14.95 19.09
N GLU A 190 -3.83 15.27 19.11
CA GLU A 190 -3.26 16.31 18.25
C GLU A 190 -3.27 15.87 16.79
N ASP A 191 -2.90 14.62 16.52
CA ASP A 191 -2.97 14.03 15.17
C ASP A 191 -4.41 14.05 14.63
N LEU A 192 -5.41 13.75 15.49
CA LEU A 192 -6.83 13.78 15.11
C LEU A 192 -7.33 15.19 14.79
N LYS A 193 -6.93 16.20 15.58
CA LYS A 193 -7.26 17.60 15.30
C LYS A 193 -6.63 18.05 13.98
N GLN A 194 -5.38 17.67 13.75
CA GLN A 194 -4.69 17.97 12.51
C GLN A 194 -5.38 17.29 11.32
N ALA A 195 -5.75 16.01 11.44
CA ALA A 195 -6.47 15.29 10.39
C ALA A 195 -7.85 15.91 10.07
N ASP A 196 -8.63 16.30 11.08
CA ASP A 196 -9.91 17.01 10.89
C ASP A 196 -9.71 18.34 10.14
N SER A 197 -8.74 19.14 10.58
CA SER A 197 -8.40 20.42 9.95
C SER A 197 -8.00 20.24 8.48
N LEU A 198 -7.19 19.23 8.17
CA LEU A 198 -6.75 18.90 6.82
C LEU A 198 -7.92 18.45 5.93
N LEU A 199 -8.82 17.59 6.43
CA LEU A 199 -9.99 17.11 5.68
C LEU A 199 -10.99 18.23 5.38
N ARG A 200 -11.24 19.11 6.36
CA ARG A 200 -12.09 20.29 6.16
C ARG A 200 -11.46 21.27 5.18
N GLY A 201 -10.16 21.52 5.31
CA GLY A 201 -9.40 22.35 4.38
C GLY A 201 -9.44 21.79 2.96
N TYR A 202 -9.27 20.48 2.80
CA TYR A 202 -9.38 19.77 1.53
C TYR A 202 -10.76 19.98 0.87
N CYS A 203 -11.84 19.77 1.62
CA CYS A 203 -13.20 19.95 1.10
C CYS A 203 -13.49 21.42 0.75
N ALA A 204 -13.06 22.36 1.60
CA ALA A 204 -13.27 23.79 1.37
C ALA A 204 -12.52 24.30 0.13
N GLU A 205 -11.30 23.82 -0.10
CA GLU A 205 -10.52 24.16 -1.30
C GLU A 205 -11.04 23.46 -2.55
N LEU A 206 -11.53 22.22 -2.44
CA LEU A 206 -12.23 21.56 -3.55
C LEU A 206 -13.39 22.43 -4.07
N VAL A 207 -14.23 22.98 -3.17
CA VAL A 207 -15.33 23.87 -3.56
C VAL A 207 -14.81 25.12 -4.28
N LYS A 208 -13.71 25.70 -3.81
CA LYS A 208 -13.10 26.89 -4.44
C LYS A 208 -12.51 26.58 -5.82
N LEU A 209 -11.89 25.41 -5.99
CA LEU A 209 -11.17 25.04 -7.21
C LEU A 209 -12.09 24.46 -8.29
N TYR A 210 -13.14 23.73 -7.88
CA TYR A 210 -13.98 22.91 -8.75
C TYR A 210 -15.48 23.21 -8.64
N GLY A 211 -15.89 24.11 -7.75
CA GLY A 211 -17.30 24.41 -7.46
C GLY A 211 -17.91 23.44 -6.44
N ASP A 212 -19.07 23.81 -5.91
CA ASP A 212 -19.84 23.03 -4.94
C ASP A 212 -20.32 21.69 -5.50
N ALA A 213 -20.60 21.65 -6.81
CA ALA A 213 -20.99 20.43 -7.52
C ALA A 213 -19.97 19.29 -7.38
N VAL A 214 -18.69 19.54 -7.06
CA VAL A 214 -17.70 18.46 -6.88
C VAL A 214 -17.94 17.65 -5.60
N ILE A 215 -18.58 18.24 -4.60
CA ILE A 215 -18.79 17.60 -3.30
C ILE A 215 -19.79 16.45 -3.44
N ARG A 216 -19.50 15.38 -2.69
CA ARG A 216 -20.27 14.13 -2.66
C ARG A 216 -20.53 13.74 -1.21
N PRO A 217 -21.55 12.90 -0.91
CA PRO A 217 -21.77 12.39 0.44
C PRO A 217 -20.50 11.82 1.08
N ASN A 218 -19.66 11.10 0.33
CA ASN A 218 -18.39 10.56 0.84
C ASN A 218 -17.41 11.65 1.33
N HIS A 219 -17.42 12.84 0.74
CA HIS A 219 -16.63 13.97 1.26
C HIS A 219 -17.17 14.45 2.60
N HIS A 220 -18.49 14.46 2.77
CA HIS A 220 -19.11 14.76 4.05
C HIS A 220 -18.79 13.68 5.09
N TYR A 221 -18.95 12.40 4.76
CA TYR A 221 -18.60 11.31 5.68
C TYR A 221 -17.13 11.32 6.09
N ALA A 222 -16.23 11.68 5.17
CA ALA A 222 -14.81 11.77 5.47
C ALA A 222 -14.51 12.70 6.67
N ILE A 223 -15.23 13.82 6.82
CA ILE A 223 -14.96 14.77 7.92
C ILE A 223 -15.27 14.20 9.32
N HIS A 224 -16.10 13.15 9.40
CA HIS A 224 -16.45 12.47 10.65
C HIS A 224 -15.51 11.30 10.97
N THR A 225 -14.54 11.03 10.10
CA THR A 225 -13.56 9.95 10.31
C THR A 225 -12.74 10.13 11.59
N PRO A 226 -12.26 11.34 11.96
CA PRO A 226 -11.59 11.56 13.23
C PRO A 226 -12.44 11.19 14.45
N ASP A 227 -13.74 11.51 14.44
CA ASP A 227 -14.66 11.14 15.52
C ASP A 227 -14.87 9.61 15.58
N SER A 228 -15.00 8.97 14.41
CA SER A 228 -15.06 7.51 14.33
C SER A 228 -13.80 6.86 14.92
N VAL A 229 -12.62 7.47 14.75
CA VAL A 229 -11.37 6.97 15.37
C VAL A 229 -11.38 7.16 16.89
N ARG A 230 -12.02 8.22 17.42
CA ARG A 230 -12.19 8.40 18.87
C ARG A 230 -13.07 7.30 19.48
N ASP A 231 -14.16 6.96 18.80
CA ASP A 231 -15.15 6.01 19.30
C ASP A 231 -14.69 4.56 19.18
N TYR A 232 -14.07 4.20 18.04
CA TYR A 232 -13.76 2.80 17.70
C TYR A 232 -12.26 2.46 17.73
N GLY A 233 -11.39 3.45 17.97
CA GLY A 233 -9.94 3.31 17.92
C GLY A 233 -9.37 3.42 16.49
N PRO A 234 -8.13 3.00 16.25
CA PRO A 234 -7.47 3.17 14.94
C PRO A 234 -8.21 2.51 13.76
N LEU A 235 -8.20 3.14 12.58
CA LEU A 235 -8.95 2.69 11.39
C LEU A 235 -8.78 1.21 11.03
N HIS A 236 -7.57 0.68 11.16
CA HIS A 236 -7.26 -0.71 10.82
C HIS A 236 -8.01 -1.75 11.69
N LYS A 237 -8.66 -1.31 12.77
CA LYS A 237 -9.50 -2.16 13.64
C LYS A 237 -10.92 -2.33 13.13
N PHE A 238 -11.44 -1.40 12.32
CA PHE A 238 -12.85 -1.41 11.90
C PHE A 238 -13.08 -1.11 10.41
N TRP A 239 -12.01 -0.89 9.62
CA TRP A 239 -12.12 -0.74 8.17
C TRP A 239 -12.68 -1.99 7.47
N THR A 240 -13.26 -1.79 6.29
CA THR A 240 -14.00 -2.84 5.57
C THR A 240 -13.14 -3.69 4.65
N PHE A 241 -11.82 -3.46 4.57
CA PHE A 241 -10.92 -4.14 3.63
C PHE A 241 -10.97 -5.66 3.77
N LEU A 242 -11.09 -6.15 5.01
CA LEU A 242 -11.24 -7.58 5.28
C LEU A 242 -12.54 -8.15 4.66
N PHE A 243 -13.65 -7.44 4.85
CA PHE A 243 -14.96 -7.87 4.34
C PHE A 243 -15.02 -7.81 2.81
N GLU A 244 -14.42 -6.80 2.18
CA GLU A 244 -14.32 -6.74 0.71
C GLU A 244 -13.54 -7.94 0.14
N ARG A 245 -12.43 -8.32 0.78
CA ARG A 245 -11.65 -9.50 0.39
C ARG A 245 -12.47 -10.77 0.59
N LEU A 246 -13.16 -10.91 1.72
CA LEU A 246 -14.06 -12.04 1.95
C LEU A 246 -15.18 -12.11 0.89
N ASN A 247 -15.75 -10.97 0.49
CA ASN A 247 -16.73 -10.93 -0.58
C ASN A 247 -16.15 -11.42 -1.91
N LYS A 248 -14.92 -11.04 -2.25
CA LYS A 248 -14.22 -11.55 -3.45
C LYS A 248 -14.05 -13.07 -3.40
N VAL A 249 -13.69 -13.61 -2.23
CA VAL A 249 -13.57 -15.04 -2.00
C VAL A 249 -14.91 -15.74 -2.24
N LEU A 250 -15.99 -15.24 -1.64
CA LEU A 250 -17.33 -15.82 -1.83
C LEU A 250 -17.77 -15.75 -3.29
N LYS A 251 -17.52 -14.63 -3.98
CA LYS A 251 -17.80 -14.46 -5.42
C LYS A 251 -17.01 -15.43 -6.31
N SER A 252 -15.89 -15.99 -5.83
CA SER A 252 -15.11 -16.99 -6.58
C SER A 252 -15.76 -18.37 -6.60
N TYR A 253 -16.67 -18.65 -5.67
CA TYR A 253 -17.34 -19.94 -5.60
C TYR A 253 -18.36 -20.10 -6.71
N LYS A 254 -18.32 -21.27 -7.35
CA LYS A 254 -19.28 -21.60 -8.41
C LYS A 254 -20.65 -21.87 -7.79
N THR A 255 -21.57 -20.94 -7.99
CA THR A 255 -22.96 -21.03 -7.52
C THR A 255 -23.88 -21.78 -8.50
N ASN A 256 -23.37 -22.16 -9.68
CA ASN A 256 -23.98 -23.10 -10.64
C ASN A 256 -25.43 -22.84 -11.07
N ASN A 257 -26.02 -21.65 -10.91
CA ASN A 257 -27.46 -21.51 -11.16
C ASN A 257 -28.36 -21.27 -9.95
N HIS A 258 -27.87 -21.65 -8.78
CA HIS A 258 -28.71 -21.89 -7.62
C HIS A 258 -29.15 -20.56 -7.01
N GLY A 259 -30.42 -20.47 -6.62
CA GLY A 259 -31.03 -19.30 -5.98
C GLY A 259 -32.00 -19.75 -4.88
N ARG A 260 -32.77 -18.82 -4.29
CA ARG A 260 -33.80 -19.09 -3.26
C ARG A 260 -33.26 -19.69 -1.94
N GLY A 261 -32.18 -19.17 -1.38
CA GLY A 261 -31.65 -19.61 -0.07
C GLY A 261 -30.59 -20.73 -0.15
N GLU A 262 -30.35 -21.29 -1.33
CA GLU A 262 -29.33 -22.33 -1.56
C GLU A 262 -27.92 -21.77 -1.76
N ILE A 263 -27.81 -20.48 -2.11
CA ILE A 263 -26.52 -19.79 -2.34
C ILE A 263 -25.76 -19.68 -1.03
N GLU A 264 -26.44 -19.28 0.04
CA GLU A 264 -25.91 -19.10 1.38
C GLU A 264 -25.37 -20.42 1.92
N THR A 265 -26.10 -21.51 1.69
CA THR A 265 -25.65 -22.87 2.05
C THR A 265 -24.42 -23.28 1.24
N SER A 266 -24.38 -22.96 -0.05
CA SER A 266 -23.24 -23.24 -0.92
C SER A 266 -22.02 -22.45 -0.49
N PHE A 267 -22.15 -21.13 -0.29
CA PHE A 267 -21.10 -20.28 0.25
C PHE A 267 -20.58 -20.78 1.59
N PHE A 268 -21.46 -21.14 2.51
CA PHE A 268 -21.07 -21.65 3.83
C PHE A 268 -20.28 -22.97 3.71
N ARG A 269 -20.77 -23.93 2.91
CA ARG A 269 -20.10 -25.23 2.73
C ARG A 269 -18.76 -25.09 2.03
N GLU A 270 -18.70 -24.31 0.95
CA GLU A 270 -17.48 -24.07 0.19
C GLU A 270 -16.46 -23.33 1.05
N PHE A 271 -16.86 -22.27 1.75
CA PHE A 271 -15.99 -21.56 2.67
C PHE A 271 -15.42 -22.48 3.76
N HIS A 272 -16.26 -23.27 4.42
CA HIS A 272 -15.80 -24.23 5.41
C HIS A 272 -14.84 -25.27 4.81
N ARG A 273 -15.12 -25.78 3.61
CA ARG A 273 -14.23 -26.73 2.94
C ARG A 273 -12.88 -26.10 2.67
N THR A 274 -12.84 -24.89 2.10
CA THR A 274 -11.58 -24.18 1.82
C THR A 274 -10.79 -23.88 3.10
N VAL A 275 -11.45 -23.50 4.21
CA VAL A 275 -10.80 -23.32 5.51
C VAL A 275 -10.16 -24.62 6.01
N GLN A 276 -10.89 -25.75 5.92
CA GLN A 276 -10.36 -27.05 6.35
C GLN A 276 -9.19 -27.52 5.48
N GLU A 277 -9.31 -27.39 4.16
CA GLU A 277 -8.23 -27.70 3.20
C GLU A 277 -6.98 -26.87 3.52
N THR A 278 -7.13 -25.56 3.74
CA THR A 278 -6.02 -24.66 4.10
C THR A 278 -5.34 -25.11 5.39
N ARG A 279 -6.11 -25.45 6.42
CA ARG A 279 -5.57 -25.93 7.71
C ARG A 279 -4.77 -27.23 7.55
N LEU A 280 -5.23 -28.16 6.72
CA LEU A 280 -4.52 -29.41 6.44
C LEU A 280 -3.19 -29.15 5.74
N VAL A 281 -3.17 -28.23 4.77
CA VAL A 281 -1.93 -27.84 4.08
C VAL A 281 -0.94 -27.18 5.06
N ALA A 282 -1.42 -26.31 5.95
CA ALA A 282 -0.58 -25.68 6.97
C ALA A 282 0.04 -26.69 7.95
N GLN A 283 -0.74 -27.70 8.37
CA GLN A 283 -0.22 -28.80 9.19
C GLN A 283 0.80 -29.66 8.43
N ALA A 284 0.59 -29.91 7.14
CA ALA A 284 1.56 -30.61 6.30
C ALA A 284 2.88 -29.83 6.14
N ALA A 285 2.81 -28.49 6.13
CA ALA A 285 3.99 -27.62 6.03
C ALA A 285 4.87 -27.63 7.28
N THR A 286 4.30 -27.90 8.46
CA THR A 286 5.02 -28.02 9.74
C THR A 286 5.36 -29.47 10.11
N SER A 287 5.00 -30.44 9.26
CA SER A 287 5.24 -31.86 9.48
C SER A 287 6.74 -32.19 9.48
N PRO A 288 7.20 -33.16 10.32
CA PRO A 288 8.58 -33.65 10.27
C PRO A 288 8.94 -34.36 8.95
N ASP A 289 7.94 -34.80 8.17
CA ASP A 289 8.16 -35.44 6.87
C ASP A 289 8.53 -34.40 5.79
N GLU A 290 9.71 -34.58 5.19
CA GLU A 290 10.20 -33.71 4.11
C GLU A 290 9.31 -33.73 2.86
N ASN A 291 8.71 -34.87 2.52
CA ASN A 291 7.84 -34.98 1.35
C ASN A 291 6.55 -34.19 1.55
N LEU A 292 5.94 -34.26 2.73
CA LEU A 292 4.75 -33.48 3.08
C LEU A 292 5.04 -31.97 3.02
N ARG A 293 6.21 -31.53 3.51
CA ARG A 293 6.62 -30.13 3.41
C ARG A 293 6.83 -29.67 1.97
N ARG A 294 7.42 -30.52 1.11
CA ARG A 294 7.61 -30.21 -0.31
C ARG A 294 6.28 -30.12 -1.05
N ILE A 295 5.34 -31.02 -0.77
CA ILE A 295 3.99 -31.01 -1.35
C ILE A 295 3.22 -29.76 -0.91
N ALA A 296 3.24 -29.44 0.39
CA ALA A 296 2.63 -28.22 0.91
C ALA A 296 3.23 -26.98 0.23
N GLY A 297 4.57 -26.91 0.13
CA GLY A 297 5.26 -25.82 -0.57
C GLY A 297 4.90 -25.70 -2.05
N ALA A 298 4.64 -26.81 -2.75
CA ALA A 298 4.17 -26.79 -4.14
C ALA A 298 2.72 -26.32 -4.25
N LEU A 299 1.84 -26.76 -3.35
CA LEU A 299 0.45 -26.30 -3.28
C LEU A 299 0.37 -24.80 -2.99
N TYR A 300 1.16 -24.29 -2.04
CA TYR A 300 1.25 -22.86 -1.78
C TYR A 300 1.73 -22.06 -2.99
N LYS A 301 2.74 -22.56 -3.72
CA LYS A 301 3.22 -21.89 -4.94
C LYS A 301 2.16 -21.89 -6.05
N ALA A 302 1.36 -22.93 -6.16
CA ALA A 302 0.30 -23.02 -7.15
C ALA A 302 -0.88 -22.08 -6.84
N SER A 303 -1.16 -21.81 -5.56
CA SER A 303 -2.23 -20.89 -5.14
C SER A 303 -1.78 -19.43 -4.96
N ALA A 304 -0.47 -19.14 -5.01
CA ALA A 304 0.10 -17.81 -4.77
C ALA A 304 -0.32 -16.72 -5.78
N ASP A 305 -0.70 -17.10 -7.00
CA ASP A 305 -1.13 -16.15 -8.04
C ASP A 305 -2.63 -15.80 -7.97
N ASP A 306 -3.42 -16.53 -7.18
CA ASP A 306 -4.87 -16.31 -7.05
C ASP A 306 -5.21 -15.42 -5.84
N ARG A 307 -4.90 -14.12 -5.99
CA ARG A 307 -5.30 -13.09 -5.02
C ARG A 307 -6.83 -13.01 -4.94
N GLY A 308 -7.40 -13.60 -3.90
CA GLY A 308 -8.85 -13.66 -3.67
C GLY A 308 -9.38 -15.01 -3.19
N THR A 309 -8.54 -15.91 -2.69
CA THR A 309 -8.94 -17.18 -2.07
C THR A 309 -8.89 -17.07 -0.53
N VAL A 310 -9.68 -17.87 0.18
CA VAL A 310 -9.58 -17.97 1.66
C VAL A 310 -8.15 -18.29 2.08
N GLN A 311 -7.44 -19.09 1.28
CA GLN A 311 -6.05 -19.46 1.54
C GLN A 311 -5.09 -18.28 1.40
N ALA A 312 -5.27 -17.39 0.42
CA ALA A 312 -4.49 -16.15 0.33
C ALA A 312 -4.83 -15.19 1.48
N LEU A 313 -6.10 -15.12 1.89
CA LEU A 313 -6.50 -14.32 3.05
C LEU A 313 -5.94 -14.89 4.36
N ALA A 314 -6.00 -16.21 4.54
CA ALA A 314 -5.43 -16.92 5.67
C ALA A 314 -3.91 -16.81 5.66
N GLN A 315 -3.25 -16.91 4.51
CA GLN A 315 -1.81 -16.68 4.37
C GLN A 315 -1.44 -15.23 4.63
N GLU A 316 -2.22 -14.22 4.21
CA GLU A 316 -1.93 -12.83 4.58
C GLU A 316 -2.19 -12.56 6.07
N LEU A 317 -3.22 -13.19 6.65
CA LEU A 317 -3.48 -13.15 8.10
C LEU A 317 -2.36 -13.87 8.86
N ASP A 318 -1.90 -15.01 8.32
CA ASP A 318 -0.83 -15.85 8.82
C ASP A 318 0.54 -15.21 8.57
N GLU A 319 0.78 -14.44 7.51
CA GLU A 319 2.01 -13.67 7.23
C GLU A 319 2.02 -12.39 8.08
N ALA A 320 0.85 -11.77 8.24
CA ALA A 320 0.59 -10.77 9.26
C ALA A 320 0.65 -11.35 10.68
N GLN A 321 0.66 -12.68 10.88
CA GLN A 321 0.88 -13.40 12.14
C GLN A 321 2.27 -14.06 12.24
N GLU A 322 2.97 -14.36 11.14
CA GLU A 322 4.33 -14.93 11.09
C GLU A 322 5.30 -13.87 11.57
N THR A 323 5.02 -12.61 11.24
CA THR A 323 5.66 -11.44 11.83
C THR A 323 4.76 -10.74 12.84
N GLY A 324 3.48 -11.13 12.94
CA GLY A 324 2.50 -10.54 13.85
C GLY A 324 2.82 -10.78 15.30
N GLY A 325 3.03 -9.70 16.04
CA GLY A 325 3.50 -9.76 17.42
C GLY A 325 5.01 -9.99 17.56
N ILE A 326 5.74 -10.23 16.47
CA ILE A 326 7.20 -10.27 16.50
C ILE A 326 7.74 -8.83 16.46
N GLN A 327 8.27 -8.40 17.60
CA GLN A 327 8.96 -7.12 17.72
C GLN A 327 10.34 -7.18 17.07
N PHE A 328 11.05 -8.31 17.22
CA PHE A 328 12.40 -8.47 16.68
C PHE A 328 12.73 -9.94 16.41
N GLN A 329 13.17 -10.28 15.20
CA GLN A 329 13.67 -11.61 14.85
C GLN A 329 14.70 -11.57 13.72
N LEU A 330 15.79 -12.33 13.85
CA LEU A 330 16.79 -12.52 12.79
C LEU A 330 16.45 -13.74 11.93
N SER A 331 16.86 -13.72 10.66
CA SER A 331 16.58 -14.82 9.75
C SER A 331 17.17 -16.15 10.22
N ALA A 332 16.42 -17.25 10.06
CA ALA A 332 16.92 -18.59 10.35
C ALA A 332 18.11 -18.99 9.45
N ARG A 333 18.14 -18.45 8.23
CA ARG A 333 19.30 -18.54 7.34
C ARG A 333 20.37 -17.58 7.84
N SER A 334 21.49 -18.14 8.29
CA SER A 334 22.66 -17.40 8.73
C SER A 334 23.93 -18.06 8.24
N GLN A 335 24.99 -17.26 8.08
CA GLN A 335 26.29 -17.74 7.66
C GLN A 335 27.39 -17.11 8.52
N THR A 336 28.20 -17.95 9.15
CA THR A 336 29.39 -17.53 9.87
C THR A 336 30.54 -17.35 8.89
N MET A 337 31.08 -16.14 8.79
CA MET A 337 32.20 -15.84 7.90
C MET A 337 33.08 -14.71 8.42
N GLY A 338 34.28 -14.58 7.84
CA GLY A 338 35.16 -13.43 8.07
C GLY A 338 34.49 -12.15 7.60
N MET A 339 34.59 -11.07 8.39
CA MET A 339 34.13 -9.75 7.97
C MET A 339 35.01 -9.25 6.82
N PRO A 340 34.43 -8.62 5.79
CA PRO A 340 35.22 -7.86 4.82
C PRO A 340 36.05 -6.79 5.51
N ASP A 341 37.25 -6.52 5.00
CA ASP A 341 38.22 -5.61 5.65
C ASP A 341 37.59 -4.23 5.97
N ASP A 342 36.85 -3.65 5.02
CA ASP A 342 36.16 -2.37 5.22
C ASP A 342 35.19 -2.40 6.41
N LEU A 343 34.42 -3.49 6.54
CA LEU A 343 33.47 -3.67 7.64
C LEU A 343 34.21 -3.89 8.97
N TYR A 344 35.27 -4.71 8.95
CA TYR A 344 36.08 -4.99 10.12
C TYR A 344 36.64 -3.70 10.76
N TYR A 345 37.25 -2.84 9.95
CA TYR A 345 37.81 -1.58 10.45
C TYR A 345 36.74 -0.58 10.91
N GLN A 346 35.55 -0.59 10.29
CA GLN A 346 34.41 0.20 10.78
C GLN A 346 33.91 -0.28 12.14
N VAL A 347 33.80 -1.59 12.35
CA VAL A 347 33.44 -2.19 13.64
C VAL A 347 34.50 -1.88 14.70
N LEU A 348 35.78 -2.02 14.34
CA LEU A 348 36.90 -1.67 15.23
C LEU A 348 36.81 -0.20 15.65
N LYS A 349 36.66 0.72 14.70
CA LYS A 349 36.49 2.16 14.98
C LYS A 349 35.27 2.43 15.87
N HIS A 350 34.15 1.74 15.63
CA HIS A 350 32.93 1.91 16.42
C HIS A 350 33.15 1.59 17.91
N PHE A 351 33.86 0.50 18.21
CA PHE A 351 34.11 0.07 19.58
C PHE A 351 35.28 0.83 20.24
N THR A 352 36.35 1.15 19.50
CA THR A 352 37.47 1.94 20.03
C THR A 352 37.04 3.33 20.51
N LEU A 353 36.01 3.92 19.90
CA LEU A 353 35.46 5.21 20.32
C LEU A 353 34.54 5.13 21.56
N ARG A 354 34.09 3.93 21.95
CA ARG A 354 33.10 3.73 23.03
C ARG A 354 33.66 3.03 24.26
N LEU A 355 34.75 2.30 24.10
CA LEU A 355 35.40 1.56 25.17
C LEU A 355 36.68 2.26 25.62
N GLU A 356 37.17 1.86 26.79
CA GLU A 356 38.41 2.41 27.35
C GLU A 356 39.59 2.28 26.38
N PRO A 357 40.44 3.31 26.25
CA PRO A 357 41.59 3.28 25.37
C PRO A 357 42.46 2.04 25.62
N GLY A 358 42.66 1.24 24.57
CA GLY A 358 43.47 0.02 24.64
C GLY A 358 42.70 -1.27 24.97
N ALA A 359 41.39 -1.22 25.25
CA ALA A 359 40.58 -2.41 25.52
C ALA A 359 40.56 -3.40 24.33
N ILE A 360 40.57 -2.90 23.10
CA ILE A 360 40.47 -3.69 21.88
C ILE A 360 41.56 -3.29 20.88
N ARG A 361 42.10 -4.28 20.15
CA ARG A 361 43.03 -4.07 19.03
C ARG A 361 42.58 -4.82 17.77
N SER A 362 43.19 -4.47 16.64
CA SER A 362 43.04 -5.23 15.40
C SER A 362 43.62 -6.65 15.54
N TYR A 363 42.98 -7.65 14.92
CA TYR A 363 43.42 -9.05 14.96
C TYR A 363 44.79 -9.29 14.33
N ILE A 364 45.22 -8.41 13.41
CA ILE A 364 46.54 -8.45 12.77
C ILE A 364 47.61 -7.70 13.59
N SER A 365 47.21 -6.99 14.65
CA SER A 365 48.15 -6.20 15.45
C SER A 365 48.89 -7.08 16.46
N THR A 366 50.22 -7.03 16.42
CA THR A 366 51.13 -7.80 17.29
C THR A 366 51.46 -7.11 18.61
N THR A 367 50.86 -5.94 18.89
CA THR A 367 51.13 -5.19 20.13
C THR A 367 50.59 -5.94 21.35
N ASN A 368 51.51 -6.26 22.27
CA ASN A 368 51.25 -7.08 23.44
C ASN A 368 51.03 -6.20 24.68
N VAL A 369 49.88 -5.52 24.74
CA VAL A 369 49.41 -4.88 25.98
C VAL A 369 48.49 -5.87 26.67
N ALA A 370 48.81 -6.25 27.91
CA ALA A 370 48.13 -7.34 28.64
C ALA A 370 46.62 -7.13 28.85
N SER A 371 46.14 -5.88 28.83
CA SER A 371 44.72 -5.52 28.96
C SER A 371 43.96 -5.45 27.63
N SER A 372 44.65 -5.49 26.49
CA SER A 372 44.04 -5.41 25.18
C SER A 372 43.60 -6.79 24.69
N GLN A 373 42.41 -6.92 24.09
CA GLN A 373 42.01 -8.13 23.37
C GLN A 373 41.83 -7.87 21.87
N PRO A 374 42.15 -8.85 20.99
CA PRO A 374 41.91 -8.69 19.57
C PRO A 374 40.41 -8.74 19.27
N LEU A 375 39.92 -7.84 18.41
CA LEU A 375 38.56 -7.94 17.88
C LEU A 375 38.48 -9.12 16.91
N ASN A 376 37.57 -10.05 17.18
CA ASN A 376 37.34 -11.19 16.31
C ASN A 376 36.92 -10.75 14.90
N ASN A 377 37.56 -11.31 13.87
CA ASN A 377 37.17 -11.06 12.48
C ASN A 377 36.00 -11.94 12.01
N ILE A 378 35.48 -12.83 12.86
CA ILE A 378 34.39 -13.73 12.48
C ILE A 378 33.08 -13.19 13.03
N ALA A 379 32.07 -13.05 12.16
CA ALA A 379 30.72 -12.64 12.52
C ALA A 379 29.67 -13.57 11.88
N VAL A 380 28.48 -13.60 12.47
CA VAL A 380 27.34 -14.34 11.93
C VAL A 380 26.47 -13.37 11.13
N PHE A 381 26.33 -13.61 9.84
CA PHE A 381 25.55 -12.77 8.94
C PHE A 381 24.17 -13.37 8.64
N PHE A 382 23.18 -12.50 8.44
CA PHE A 382 21.78 -12.84 8.24
C PHE A 382 21.25 -12.27 6.91
N ASP A 383 20.31 -12.98 6.29
CA ASP A 383 19.68 -12.55 5.03
C ASP A 383 18.69 -11.40 5.25
N HIS A 384 17.96 -11.43 6.37
CA HIS A 384 16.98 -10.41 6.72
C HIS A 384 16.77 -10.32 8.24
N VAL A 385 16.16 -9.23 8.67
CA VAL A 385 15.68 -9.00 10.05
C VAL A 385 14.21 -8.59 10.01
N VAL A 386 13.42 -9.07 10.94
CA VAL A 386 12.05 -8.64 11.17
C VAL A 386 12.04 -7.69 12.36
N ILE A 387 11.55 -6.46 12.15
CA ILE A 387 11.40 -5.43 13.19
C ILE A 387 9.99 -4.85 13.07
N ASP A 388 9.25 -4.81 14.19
CA ASP A 388 7.87 -4.30 14.25
C ASP A 388 6.95 -4.85 13.14
N GLN A 389 7.05 -6.16 12.92
CA GLN A 389 6.32 -6.92 11.90
C GLN A 389 6.76 -6.66 10.45
N ASN A 390 7.93 -6.04 10.22
CA ASN A 390 8.44 -5.69 8.89
C ASN A 390 9.77 -6.37 8.62
N ARG A 391 9.92 -6.97 7.45
CA ARG A 391 11.09 -7.74 7.03
C ARG A 391 12.08 -6.90 6.21
N TYR A 392 13.19 -6.51 6.81
CA TYR A 392 14.27 -5.75 6.16
C TYR A 392 15.37 -6.68 5.64
N GLY A 393 15.73 -6.53 4.38
CA GLY A 393 16.71 -7.38 3.70
C GLY A 393 18.12 -6.81 3.67
N ALA A 394 19.12 -7.70 3.64
CA ALA A 394 20.50 -7.35 3.33
C ALA A 394 20.75 -7.43 1.81
N SER A 395 21.10 -6.31 1.17
CA SER A 395 21.21 -6.25 -0.30
C SER A 395 22.37 -7.06 -0.89
N ARG A 396 23.41 -7.36 -0.12
CA ARG A 396 24.51 -8.25 -0.55
C ARG A 396 24.11 -9.73 -0.59
N ARG A 397 23.03 -10.11 0.10
CA ARG A 397 22.54 -11.49 0.21
C ARG A 397 21.24 -11.73 -0.52
N MET A 398 20.40 -10.70 -0.65
CA MET A 398 19.12 -10.78 -1.34
C MET A 398 19.14 -10.02 -2.66
N ALA A 399 18.54 -10.60 -3.70
CA ALA A 399 18.44 -9.97 -5.02
C ALA A 399 17.38 -8.83 -5.12
N GLY A 400 16.50 -8.71 -4.12
CA GLY A 400 15.40 -7.72 -4.14
C GLY A 400 15.81 -6.38 -3.56
N SER A 401 15.98 -5.34 -4.40
CA SER A 401 16.37 -4.00 -3.96
C SER A 401 15.31 -3.26 -3.12
N ALA A 402 14.02 -3.63 -3.25
CA ALA A 402 12.93 -2.87 -2.63
C ALA A 402 12.84 -3.02 -1.11
N ASP A 403 13.28 -4.16 -0.55
CA ASP A 403 13.19 -4.45 0.90
C ASP A 403 14.47 -4.06 1.67
N CYS A 404 15.47 -3.51 0.97
CA CYS A 404 16.78 -3.19 1.53
C CYS A 404 16.94 -1.70 1.88
N PHE A 405 16.02 -0.83 1.45
CA PHE A 405 16.06 0.59 1.79
C PHE A 405 15.34 0.86 3.12
N ILE A 406 16.07 1.48 4.04
CA ILE A 406 15.62 1.73 5.41
C ILE A 406 15.66 3.23 5.73
N ALA A 407 14.75 3.64 6.61
CA ALA A 407 14.73 4.95 7.23
C ALA A 407 15.13 4.85 8.70
N VAL A 408 16.04 5.72 9.12
CA VAL A 408 16.61 5.74 10.48
C VAL A 408 16.62 7.18 10.99
N SER A 409 16.07 7.40 12.18
CA SER A 409 16.18 8.66 12.90
C SER A 409 17.48 8.71 13.69
N VAL A 410 18.30 9.73 13.47
CA VAL A 410 19.50 9.98 14.28
C VAL A 410 19.31 11.29 15.03
N SER A 411 19.37 11.23 16.37
CA SER A 411 19.25 12.40 17.24
C SER A 411 20.63 13.02 17.48
N ASN A 412 20.84 14.23 16.96
CA ASN A 412 22.07 15.00 17.21
C ASN A 412 21.84 16.09 18.29
N GLY A 413 21.26 15.70 19.43
CA GLY A 413 21.08 16.53 20.63
C GLY A 413 20.01 17.64 20.55
N THR A 414 19.82 18.28 19.40
CA THR A 414 18.86 19.41 19.23
C THR A 414 17.77 19.15 18.19
N ALA A 415 17.99 18.22 17.25
CA ALA A 415 17.00 17.81 16.26
C ALA A 415 17.14 16.33 15.91
N GLU A 416 15.99 15.65 15.76
CA GLU A 416 15.90 14.31 15.19
C GLU A 416 15.90 14.43 13.67
N ARG A 417 16.97 13.94 13.02
CA ARG A 417 17.07 13.96 11.55
C ARG A 417 16.90 12.55 11.01
N LEU A 418 15.98 12.40 10.07
CA LEU A 418 15.74 11.13 9.40
C LEU A 418 16.68 10.96 8.21
N TRP A 419 17.34 9.81 8.16
CA TRP A 419 18.29 9.41 7.14
C TRP A 419 17.78 8.18 6.40
N VAL A 420 18.02 8.13 5.09
CA VAL A 420 17.68 6.97 4.27
C VAL A 420 18.94 6.35 3.73
N GLY A 421 19.02 5.03 3.81
CA GLY A 421 20.15 4.26 3.33
C GLY A 421 19.74 2.88 2.87
N GLU A 422 20.67 2.22 2.20
CA GLU A 422 20.54 0.82 1.83
C GLU A 422 21.29 -0.06 2.82
N LEU A 423 20.57 -1.03 3.37
CA LEU A 423 21.08 -2.06 4.26
C LEU A 423 21.85 -3.10 3.45
N LEU A 424 23.18 -3.06 3.57
CA LEU A 424 24.09 -3.94 2.85
C LEU A 424 24.21 -5.31 3.52
N ASP A 425 24.49 -5.29 4.82
CA ASP A 425 24.73 -6.48 5.63
C ASP A 425 23.98 -6.38 6.97
N ILE A 426 23.50 -7.52 7.45
CA ILE A 426 22.95 -7.69 8.80
C ILE A 426 23.81 -8.75 9.48
N PHE A 427 24.37 -8.45 10.64
CA PHE A 427 25.25 -9.39 11.32
C PHE A 427 25.20 -9.25 12.84
N ALA A 428 25.60 -10.33 13.51
CA ALA A 428 25.79 -10.37 14.95
C ALA A 428 27.23 -10.75 15.30
N LEU A 429 27.74 -10.12 16.35
CA LEU A 429 29.06 -10.33 16.89
C LEU A 429 28.94 -10.57 18.40
N GLU A 430 29.54 -11.65 18.88
CA GLU A 430 29.55 -12.00 20.30
C GLU A 430 30.99 -12.06 20.80
N GLN A 431 31.32 -11.18 21.75
CA GLN A 431 32.62 -11.20 22.40
C GLN A 431 32.52 -10.54 23.78
N ALA A 432 33.07 -11.19 24.80
CA ALA A 432 32.94 -10.76 26.20
C ALA A 432 33.45 -9.32 26.44
N VAL A 433 34.55 -8.92 25.80
CA VAL A 433 35.13 -7.57 25.92
C VAL A 433 34.23 -6.49 25.34
N LEU A 434 33.33 -6.85 24.42
CA LEU A 434 32.35 -5.92 23.86
C LEU A 434 31.13 -5.75 24.77
N GLY A 435 31.01 -6.55 25.84
CA GLY A 435 29.79 -6.61 26.66
C GLY A 435 28.75 -7.61 26.16
N GLY A 436 29.16 -8.61 25.35
CA GLY A 436 28.30 -9.73 24.93
C GLY A 436 27.90 -9.69 23.45
N LEU A 437 26.64 -10.02 23.17
CA LEU A 437 26.07 -10.12 21.83
C LEU A 437 25.61 -8.75 21.31
N HIS A 438 26.19 -8.31 20.20
CA HIS A 438 25.82 -7.10 19.47
C HIS A 438 25.22 -7.45 18.11
N ARG A 439 24.23 -6.68 17.67
CA ARG A 439 23.53 -6.88 16.40
C ARG A 439 23.56 -5.59 15.61
N PHE A 440 24.13 -5.63 14.42
CA PHE A 440 24.35 -4.45 13.60
C PHE A 440 23.79 -4.60 12.19
N GLY A 441 23.37 -3.45 11.65
CA GLY A 441 23.16 -3.23 10.24
C GLY A 441 24.32 -2.41 9.68
N HIS A 442 24.89 -2.87 8.57
CA HIS A 442 25.83 -2.10 7.77
C HIS A 442 25.07 -1.40 6.66
N VAL A 443 25.11 -0.07 6.64
CA VAL A 443 24.26 0.78 5.81
C VAL A 443 25.11 1.71 4.97
N ARG A 444 24.75 1.85 3.68
CA ARG A 444 25.23 2.96 2.83
C ARG A 444 24.18 4.05 2.77
N TRP A 445 24.55 5.25 3.18
CA TRP A 445 23.63 6.38 3.27
C TRP A 445 23.53 7.15 1.97
N LEU A 446 22.32 7.58 1.62
CA LEU A 446 22.08 8.44 0.47
C LEU A 446 22.55 9.87 0.73
N VAL A 447 23.07 10.54 -0.30
CA VAL A 447 23.50 11.95 -0.21
C VAL A 447 22.28 12.87 -0.34
N PRO A 448 21.95 13.71 0.66
CA PRO A 448 20.80 14.61 0.59
C PRO A 448 20.92 15.63 -0.55
N ALA A 449 19.84 15.87 -1.28
CA ALA A 449 19.77 16.89 -2.34
C ALA A 449 18.80 18.02 -1.96
N GLN A 450 19.05 18.70 -0.83
CA GLN A 450 18.16 19.76 -0.32
C GLN A 450 18.01 20.94 -1.29
N GLU A 451 19.07 21.27 -2.03
CA GLU A 451 19.03 22.32 -3.05
C GLU A 451 18.03 22.02 -4.19
N ALA A 452 17.75 20.74 -4.46
CA ALA A 452 16.81 20.34 -5.50
C ALA A 452 15.34 20.47 -5.06
N SER A 453 15.05 20.43 -3.76
CA SER A 453 13.69 20.66 -3.26
C SER A 453 13.37 22.14 -3.11
N GLN A 454 14.35 22.99 -2.80
CA GLN A 454 14.12 24.41 -2.52
C GLN A 454 13.44 25.15 -3.68
N GLY A 455 12.28 25.75 -3.38
CA GLY A 455 11.52 26.53 -4.36
C GLY A 455 10.80 25.69 -5.42
N THR A 456 10.83 24.36 -5.32
CA THR A 456 10.08 23.45 -6.20
C THR A 456 8.87 22.88 -5.47
N ILE A 457 7.95 22.27 -6.23
CA ILE A 457 6.78 21.58 -5.68
C ILE A 457 7.16 20.45 -4.71
N TRP A 458 8.36 19.89 -4.84
CA TRP A 458 8.86 18.85 -3.93
C TRP A 458 8.98 19.34 -2.49
N GLN A 459 9.30 20.61 -2.26
CA GLN A 459 9.31 21.20 -0.91
C GLN A 459 7.94 21.12 -0.25
N THR A 460 6.87 21.34 -1.01
CA THR A 460 5.49 21.29 -0.52
C THR A 460 5.10 19.87 -0.08
N PHE A 461 5.70 18.83 -0.67
CA PHE A 461 5.43 17.43 -0.34
C PHE A 461 6.38 16.83 0.71
N GLU A 462 7.37 17.58 1.22
CA GLU A 462 8.22 17.10 2.31
C GLU A 462 7.44 16.65 3.58
N PRO A 463 6.31 17.28 3.97
CA PRO A 463 5.52 16.84 5.11
C PRO A 463 4.93 15.44 4.98
N THR A 464 4.72 14.90 3.77
CA THR A 464 4.25 13.51 3.59
C THR A 464 5.37 12.48 3.75
N GLY A 465 6.58 12.93 4.08
CA GLY A 465 7.76 12.10 4.18
C GLY A 465 8.53 11.93 2.87
N VAL A 466 8.27 12.78 1.86
CA VAL A 466 9.07 12.77 0.63
C VAL A 466 10.40 13.47 0.87
N ARG A 467 11.49 12.87 0.41
CA ARG A 467 12.85 13.43 0.45
C ARG A 467 13.58 13.18 -0.86
N LEU A 468 14.41 14.14 -1.27
CA LEU A 468 15.23 14.06 -2.47
C LEU A 468 16.70 13.76 -2.14
N TRP A 469 17.32 12.94 -2.98
CA TRP A 469 18.69 12.48 -2.86
C TRP A 469 19.39 12.53 -4.20
N GLN A 470 20.71 12.69 -4.16
CA GLN A 470 21.53 12.64 -5.37
C GLN A 470 21.48 11.24 -5.99
N HIS A 471 21.35 11.18 -7.31
CA HIS A 471 21.20 9.92 -8.04
C HIS A 471 22.50 9.11 -8.04
N ASP A 472 22.42 7.82 -7.66
CA ASP A 472 23.56 6.89 -7.58
C ASP A 472 24.74 7.38 -6.72
N GLN A 473 24.50 8.29 -5.78
CA GLN A 473 25.53 8.78 -4.86
C GLN A 473 25.24 8.36 -3.42
N PHE A 474 26.31 7.90 -2.76
CA PHE A 474 26.31 7.48 -1.37
C PHE A 474 27.36 8.28 -0.59
N ILE A 475 27.04 8.61 0.65
CA ILE A 475 27.92 9.39 1.54
C ILE A 475 29.23 8.65 1.73
N LYS A 476 30.35 9.33 1.48
CA LYS A 476 31.69 8.80 1.75
C LYS A 476 32.09 9.15 3.18
N GLN A 477 32.21 8.10 4.02
CA GLN A 477 32.61 8.28 5.42
C GLN A 477 33.97 8.98 5.54
N GLY A 478 34.01 10.02 6.38
CA GLY A 478 35.24 10.77 6.68
C GLY A 478 35.49 12.00 5.81
N VAL A 479 34.74 12.17 4.72
CA VAL A 479 34.79 13.36 3.84
C VAL A 479 33.54 14.23 4.01
N GLU A 480 32.38 13.59 4.15
CA GLU A 480 31.08 14.25 4.28
C GLU A 480 30.46 13.96 5.66
N GLU A 481 29.78 14.96 6.22
CA GLU A 481 29.00 14.78 7.45
C GLU A 481 27.83 13.83 7.18
N GLY A 482 27.78 12.73 7.93
CA GLY A 482 26.73 11.74 7.80
C GLY A 482 26.66 10.79 9.00
N PRO A 483 25.56 10.04 9.13
CA PRO A 483 25.39 9.07 10.20
C PRO A 483 26.42 7.92 10.08
N PRO A 484 26.69 7.21 11.18
CA PRO A 484 27.58 6.05 11.13
C PRO A 484 27.00 4.98 10.18
N THR A 485 27.84 4.36 9.35
CA THR A 485 27.48 3.23 8.49
C THR A 485 27.08 2.00 9.30
N LEU A 486 27.61 1.89 10.52
CA LEU A 486 27.26 0.84 11.46
C LEU A 486 26.18 1.35 12.42
N ILE A 487 24.99 0.79 12.33
CA ILE A 487 23.87 1.09 13.22
C ILE A 487 23.42 -0.16 13.97
N PRO A 488 23.01 -0.02 15.24
CA PRO A 488 22.18 -1.00 15.91
C PRO A 488 20.88 -1.25 15.13
N LEU A 489 20.42 -2.50 15.05
CA LEU A 489 19.24 -2.85 14.25
C LEU A 489 17.94 -2.24 14.79
N ASP A 490 17.87 -1.97 16.08
CA ASP A 490 16.75 -1.29 16.75
C ASP A 490 16.56 0.18 16.34
N MET A 491 17.55 0.79 15.67
CA MET A 491 17.40 2.13 15.11
C MET A 491 16.56 2.18 13.82
N ILE A 492 16.25 1.03 13.19
CA ILE A 492 15.48 0.97 11.95
C ILE A 492 14.01 1.26 12.25
N GLN A 493 13.47 2.35 11.69
CA GLN A 493 12.08 2.77 11.93
C GLN A 493 11.11 2.23 10.85
N SER A 494 11.45 2.38 9.58
CA SER A 494 10.56 2.02 8.48
C SER A 494 11.31 1.68 7.20
N TYR A 495 10.60 1.12 6.22
CA TYR A 495 11.09 1.10 4.84
C TYR A 495 11.15 2.50 4.28
N ALA A 496 12.07 2.70 3.34
CA ALA A 496 12.07 3.83 2.44
C ALA A 496 11.78 3.33 1.02
N ILE A 497 10.74 3.87 0.40
CA ILE A 497 10.34 3.49 -0.96
C ILE A 497 11.00 4.47 -1.90
N ARG A 498 11.89 3.98 -2.76
CA ARG A 498 12.64 4.78 -3.73
C ARG A 498 11.95 4.80 -5.09
N SER A 499 11.85 5.99 -5.67
CA SER A 499 11.57 6.22 -7.09
C SER A 499 12.67 7.09 -7.71
N THR A 500 12.88 6.96 -9.00
CA THR A 500 13.77 7.85 -9.76
C THR A 500 12.92 8.96 -10.36
N VAL A 501 13.34 10.21 -10.16
CA VAL A 501 12.61 11.41 -10.56
C VAL A 501 13.52 12.34 -11.33
N LYS A 502 12.94 13.19 -12.18
CA LYS A 502 13.67 14.10 -13.06
C LYS A 502 13.25 15.53 -12.77
N ILE A 503 14.18 16.32 -12.25
CA ILE A 503 13.99 17.70 -11.81
C ILE A 503 14.95 18.56 -12.64
N ALA A 504 14.42 19.56 -13.37
CA ALA A 504 15.21 20.44 -14.24
C ALA A 504 16.27 19.72 -15.12
N ASN A 505 15.88 18.63 -15.79
CA ASN A 505 16.75 17.76 -16.61
C ASN A 505 17.88 17.01 -15.88
N LYS A 506 17.90 17.01 -14.55
CA LYS A 506 18.80 16.20 -13.73
C LYS A 506 18.02 15.07 -13.05
N MET A 507 18.69 13.92 -12.91
CA MET A 507 18.10 12.75 -12.25
C MET A 507 18.36 12.82 -10.75
N TYR A 508 17.34 12.52 -9.97
CA TYR A 508 17.40 12.42 -8.51
C TYR A 508 16.68 11.15 -8.05
N TRP A 509 16.97 10.72 -6.83
CA TRP A 509 16.15 9.72 -6.14
C TRP A 509 15.17 10.44 -5.22
N ALA A 510 13.88 10.14 -5.37
CA ALA A 510 12.87 10.53 -4.41
C ALA A 510 12.54 9.32 -3.53
N THR A 511 12.50 9.52 -2.22
CA THR A 511 12.08 8.49 -1.29
C THR A 511 10.88 8.95 -0.50
N ILE A 512 9.95 8.05 -0.22
CA ILE A 512 8.90 8.26 0.77
C ILE A 512 9.04 7.26 1.92
N PHE A 513 8.92 7.77 3.14
CA PHE A 513 8.86 6.97 4.36
C PHE A 513 7.45 7.05 4.94
N ARG A 514 6.97 5.94 5.49
CA ARG A 514 5.71 5.89 6.24
C ARG A 514 6.06 5.80 7.72
N LYS A 515 5.79 6.87 8.46
CA LYS A 515 5.85 6.84 9.94
C LYS A 515 4.80 5.82 10.40
N GLN A 516 5.21 4.82 11.17
CA GLN A 516 4.36 3.68 11.57
C GLN A 516 3.52 3.98 12.81
#